data_AF-A0A7S1HHN2-F1
#
_entry.id   AF-A0A7S1HHN2-F1
#
_cell.length_a   1.000
_cell.length_b   1.000
_cell.length_c   1.000
_cell.angle_alpha   90.00
_cell.angle_beta   90.00
_cell.angle_gamma   90.00
#
_symmetry.space_group_name_H-M   'P 1'
#
loop_
_entity.id
_entity.type
_entity.pdbx_description
1 polymer ?
#
loop_
_entity_poly.entity_id
_entity_poly.type
_entity_poly.pdbx_seq_one_letter_code
_entity_poly.pdbx_strand_id
1 'polypeptide(L)'
;ELAELGTCARQLKRRYFLMNKVKDAERIGIVVATTSVHGYFEMVQRLKRVIAESGRRPYVFYVGKINPAKLANFPEIEAFVLVASPEDTVSHDEKEYYRPLVSPFELETALVRGREWSGRYDLDFRNLLVTPLPEAGPADSEGEEEEAELSLTSG
;
A
#
# COMPACT_ATOMS: atom_id res chain seq x y z
N GLU A 1 29.40 -6.10 9.72
CA GLU A 1 29.39 -5.56 8.35
C GLU A 1 28.92 -6.54 7.27
N LEU A 2 29.65 -7.60 6.88
CA LEU A 2 29.21 -8.50 5.77
C LEU A 2 27.89 -9.25 6.03
N ALA A 3 27.63 -9.67 7.27
CA ALA A 3 26.37 -10.34 7.64
C ALA A 3 25.16 -9.39 7.59
N GLU A 4 25.35 -8.11 7.94
CA GLU A 4 24.30 -7.09 7.92
C GLU A 4 23.96 -6.64 6.50
N LEU A 5 24.97 -6.56 5.62
CA LEU A 5 24.75 -6.37 4.18
C LEU A 5 23.93 -7.54 3.58
N GLY A 6 24.22 -8.77 4.00
CA GLY A 6 23.48 -9.97 3.58
C GLY A 6 22.02 -10.00 4.04
N THR A 7 21.73 -9.55 5.27
CA THR A 7 20.35 -9.46 5.80
C THR A 7 19.57 -8.34 5.12
N CYS A 8 20.17 -7.17 4.91
CA CYS A 8 19.54 -6.06 4.19
C CYS A 8 19.19 -6.44 2.73
N ALA A 9 20.12 -7.08 2.01
CA ALA A 9 19.87 -7.53 0.64
C ALA A 9 18.72 -8.56 0.56
N ARG A 10 18.62 -9.44 1.56
CA ARG A 10 17.53 -10.43 1.65
C ARG A 10 16.18 -9.77 1.93
N GLN A 11 16.14 -8.79 2.84
CA GLN A 11 14.93 -8.02 3.11
C GLN A 11 14.47 -7.25 1.86
N LEU A 12 15.39 -6.58 1.16
CA LEU A 12 15.06 -5.82 -0.04
C LEU A 12 14.52 -6.73 -1.17
N LYS A 13 15.15 -7.89 -1.40
CA LYS A 13 14.62 -8.90 -2.34
C LYS A 13 13.21 -9.34 -1.98
N ARG A 14 12.94 -9.52 -0.67
CA ARG A 14 11.62 -9.90 -0.17
C ARG A 14 10.59 -8.80 -0.44
N ARG A 15 10.91 -7.54 -0.15
CA ARG A 15 10.02 -6.40 -0.46
C ARG A 15 9.78 -6.26 -1.96
N TYR A 16 10.80 -6.45 -2.79
CA TYR A 16 10.66 -6.46 -4.25
C TYR A 16 9.72 -7.56 -4.75
N PHE A 17 9.78 -8.75 -4.14
CA PHE A 17 8.83 -9.82 -4.43
C PHE A 17 7.38 -9.42 -4.09
N LEU A 18 7.13 -8.76 -2.94
CA LEU A 18 5.81 -8.27 -2.58
C LEU A 18 5.30 -7.21 -3.58
N MET A 19 6.17 -6.27 -4.00
CA MET A 19 5.82 -5.27 -5.00
C MET A 19 5.42 -5.91 -6.33
N ASN A 20 6.07 -6.99 -6.76
CA ASN A 20 5.62 -7.71 -7.95
C ASN A 20 4.27 -8.40 -7.73
N LYS A 21 4.00 -8.95 -6.55
CA LYS A 21 2.66 -9.48 -6.23
C LYS A 21 1.57 -8.41 -6.26
N VAL A 22 1.88 -7.19 -5.86
CA VAL A 22 0.98 -6.04 -5.99
C VAL A 22 0.70 -5.71 -7.47
N LYS A 23 1.70 -5.81 -8.35
CA LYS A 23 1.50 -5.61 -9.80
C LYS A 23 0.54 -6.62 -10.40
N ASP A 24 0.53 -7.85 -9.88
CA ASP A 24 -0.37 -8.90 -10.35
C ASP A 24 -1.79 -8.81 -9.76
N ALA A 25 -2.02 -7.97 -8.75
CA ALA A 25 -3.30 -7.88 -8.04
C ALA A 25 -4.31 -7.01 -8.80
N GLU A 26 -5.56 -7.46 -8.88
CA GLU A 26 -6.68 -6.70 -9.48
C GLU A 26 -7.44 -5.86 -8.46
N ARG A 27 -7.60 -6.38 -7.23
CA ARG A 27 -8.31 -5.74 -6.12
C ARG A 27 -7.34 -5.44 -4.98
N ILE A 28 -7.23 -4.16 -4.63
CA ILE A 28 -6.24 -3.68 -3.66
C ILE A 28 -6.97 -2.99 -2.50
N GLY A 29 -6.64 -3.44 -1.28
CA GLY A 29 -7.19 -2.88 -0.05
C GLY A 29 -6.29 -1.82 0.57
N ILE A 30 -6.78 -0.60 0.71
CA ILE A 30 -6.18 0.50 1.47
C ILE A 30 -6.58 0.35 2.93
N VAL A 31 -5.65 -0.06 3.78
CA VAL A 31 -5.87 -0.26 5.21
C VAL A 31 -5.41 0.98 5.96
N VAL A 32 -6.35 1.73 6.50
CA VAL A 32 -6.09 2.92 7.31
C VAL A 32 -6.06 2.51 8.77
N ALA A 33 -4.87 2.42 9.35
CA ALA A 33 -4.65 2.06 10.75
C ALA A 33 -4.28 3.27 11.63
N THR A 34 -4.41 4.48 11.09
CA THR A 34 -4.09 5.72 11.81
C THR A 34 -5.14 6.79 11.57
N THR A 35 -5.53 7.48 12.64
CA THR A 35 -6.36 8.69 12.61
C THR A 35 -5.61 9.91 13.14
N SER A 36 -4.49 9.70 13.84
CA SER A 36 -3.71 10.75 14.51
C SER A 36 -2.61 11.33 13.61
N VAL A 37 -2.29 10.70 12.49
CA VAL A 37 -1.22 11.17 11.58
C VAL A 37 -1.80 12.12 10.55
N HIS A 38 -1.33 13.37 10.56
CA HIS A 38 -1.72 14.38 9.56
C HIS A 38 -1.41 13.90 8.14
N GLY A 39 -2.31 14.16 7.19
CA GLY A 39 -2.12 13.79 5.79
C GLY A 39 -2.66 12.40 5.40
N TYR A 40 -3.22 11.62 6.34
CA TYR A 40 -3.69 10.27 6.03
C TYR A 40 -4.83 10.28 5.01
N PHE A 41 -5.74 11.27 5.08
CA PHE A 41 -6.86 11.38 4.16
C PHE A 41 -6.38 11.68 2.74
N GLU A 42 -5.47 12.64 2.60
CA GLU A 42 -4.82 12.98 1.33
C GLU A 42 -4.07 11.77 0.76
N MET A 43 -3.42 10.98 1.62
CA MET A 43 -2.75 9.75 1.22
C MET A 43 -3.74 8.71 0.71
N VAL A 44 -4.87 8.50 1.39
CA VAL A 44 -5.94 7.59 0.95
C VAL A 44 -6.47 8.01 -0.41
N GLN A 45 -6.78 9.30 -0.61
CA GLN A 45 -7.26 9.82 -1.90
C GLN A 45 -6.23 9.63 -3.02
N ARG A 46 -4.95 9.88 -2.71
CA ARG A 46 -3.84 9.65 -3.64
C ARG A 46 -3.70 8.17 -4.01
N LEU A 47 -3.79 7.25 -3.04
CA LEU A 47 -3.72 5.82 -3.29
C LEU A 47 -4.91 5.32 -4.10
N LYS A 48 -6.13 5.78 -3.81
CA LYS A 48 -7.33 5.50 -4.62
C LYS A 48 -7.07 5.83 -6.08
N ARG A 49 -6.59 7.04 -6.36
CA ARG A 49 -6.26 7.50 -7.72
C ARG A 49 -5.20 6.63 -8.37
N VAL A 50 -4.08 6.38 -7.70
CA VAL A 50 -2.98 5.56 -8.25
C VAL A 50 -3.46 4.15 -8.60
N ILE A 51 -4.30 3.54 -7.76
CA ILE A 51 -4.85 2.21 -7.99
C ILE A 51 -5.81 2.24 -9.20
N ALA A 52 -6.74 3.19 -9.23
CA ALA A 52 -7.72 3.35 -10.30
C ALA A 52 -7.05 3.62 -11.67
N GLU A 53 -6.11 4.57 -11.74
CA GLU A 53 -5.34 4.90 -12.96
C GLU A 53 -4.51 3.71 -13.47
N SER A 54 -4.16 2.78 -12.57
CA SER A 54 -3.45 1.56 -12.93
C SER A 54 -4.35 0.45 -13.50
N GLY A 55 -5.67 0.68 -13.57
CA GLY A 55 -6.69 -0.27 -14.03
C GLY A 55 -7.12 -1.28 -12.96
N ARG A 56 -6.95 -0.95 -11.67
CA ARG A 56 -7.24 -1.84 -10.53
C ARG A 56 -8.35 -1.25 -9.65
N ARG A 57 -8.99 -2.09 -8.84
CA ARG A 57 -10.11 -1.69 -7.97
C ARG A 57 -9.62 -1.38 -6.55
N PRO A 58 -9.73 -0.13 -6.07
CA PRO A 58 -9.40 0.23 -4.70
C PRO A 58 -10.54 -0.08 -3.73
N TYR A 59 -10.22 -0.58 -2.53
CA TYR A 59 -11.15 -0.76 -1.41
C TYR A 59 -10.57 -0.10 -0.17
N VAL A 60 -11.36 0.64 0.62
CA VAL A 60 -10.85 1.30 1.82
C VAL A 60 -11.35 0.62 3.08
N PHE A 61 -10.42 0.28 3.96
CA PHE A 61 -10.65 -0.36 5.25
C PHE A 61 -10.18 0.56 6.36
N TYR A 62 -11.12 1.08 7.16
CA TYR A 62 -10.78 1.80 8.38
C TYR A 62 -10.67 0.81 9.54
N VAL A 63 -9.45 0.65 10.05
CA VAL A 63 -9.16 -0.28 11.14
C VAL A 63 -8.50 0.47 12.30
N GLY A 64 -8.77 0.05 13.53
CA GLY A 64 -7.92 0.42 14.67
C GLY A 64 -6.60 -0.33 14.59
N LYS A 65 -6.36 -1.24 15.55
CA LYS A 65 -5.22 -2.15 15.46
C LYS A 65 -5.43 -3.20 14.38
N ILE A 66 -4.51 -3.27 13.42
CA ILE A 66 -4.46 -4.29 12.38
C ILE A 66 -3.97 -5.63 12.96
N ASN A 67 -4.53 -6.73 12.46
CA ASN A 67 -4.05 -8.08 12.74
C ASN A 67 -4.33 -8.99 11.54
N PRO A 68 -3.67 -10.17 11.44
CA PRO A 68 -3.88 -11.09 10.32
C PRO A 68 -5.32 -11.57 10.15
N ALA A 69 -6.03 -11.82 11.26
CA ALA A 69 -7.40 -12.33 11.24
C ALA A 69 -8.38 -11.34 10.59
N LYS A 70 -8.20 -10.03 10.82
CA LYS A 70 -9.03 -8.98 10.22
C LYS A 70 -8.91 -8.96 8.70
N LEU A 71 -7.69 -9.06 8.17
CA LEU A 71 -7.48 -9.05 6.72
C LEU A 71 -7.89 -10.37 6.06
N ALA A 72 -7.80 -11.50 6.78
CA ALA A 72 -8.22 -12.81 6.26
C ALA A 72 -9.72 -12.89 5.95
N ASN A 73 -10.54 -12.01 6.52
CA ASN A 73 -11.98 -11.94 6.25
C ASN A 73 -12.32 -11.35 4.88
N PHE A 74 -11.35 -10.83 4.13
CA PHE A 74 -11.53 -10.23 2.80
C PHE A 74 -10.75 -11.03 1.74
N PRO A 75 -11.12 -12.28 1.46
CA PRO A 75 -10.42 -13.14 0.51
C PRO A 75 -10.41 -12.58 -0.93
N GLU A 76 -11.37 -11.70 -1.25
CA GLU A 76 -11.46 -10.95 -2.50
C GLU A 76 -10.31 -9.96 -2.70
N ILE A 77 -9.69 -9.48 -1.63
CA ILE A 77 -8.55 -8.57 -1.72
C ILE A 77 -7.28 -9.39 -1.97
N GLU A 78 -6.53 -9.00 -2.99
CA GLU A 78 -5.36 -9.73 -3.45
C GLU A 78 -4.06 -9.14 -2.92
N ALA A 79 -4.05 -7.85 -2.59
CA ALA A 79 -2.96 -7.15 -1.91
C ALA A 79 -3.50 -6.01 -1.04
N PHE A 80 -2.78 -5.70 0.03
CA PHE A 80 -3.09 -4.61 0.94
C PHE A 80 -1.97 -3.58 1.00
N VAL A 81 -2.36 -2.30 1.11
CA VAL A 81 -1.46 -1.19 1.41
C VAL A 81 -1.81 -0.62 2.78
N LEU A 82 -0.81 -0.51 3.66
CA LEU A 82 -0.99 -0.03 5.02
C LEU A 82 -0.68 1.47 5.13
N VAL A 83 -1.70 2.27 5.41
CA VAL A 83 -1.57 3.69 5.79
C VAL A 83 -1.57 3.76 7.32
N ALA A 84 -0.39 3.86 7.92
CA ALA A 84 -0.20 3.88 9.36
C ALA A 84 0.92 4.85 9.76
N SER A 85 1.14 5.02 11.06
CA SER A 85 2.32 5.76 11.54
C SER A 85 3.61 5.02 11.15
N PRO A 86 4.77 5.69 11.00
CA PRO A 86 6.03 5.01 10.67
C PRO A 86 6.39 3.88 11.64
N GLU A 87 6.01 4.06 12.91
CA GLU A 87 6.27 3.14 14.02
C GLU A 87 5.42 1.88 13.85
N ASP A 88 4.14 2.07 13.52
CA ASP A 88 3.24 0.98 13.16
C ASP A 88 3.75 0.28 11.90
N THR A 89 4.12 0.99 10.84
CA THR A 89 4.59 0.38 9.58
C THR A 89 5.77 -0.58 9.78
N VAL A 90 6.71 -0.26 10.68
CA VAL A 90 7.87 -1.11 10.99
C VAL A 90 7.50 -2.30 11.89
N SER A 91 6.47 -2.14 12.72
CA SER A 91 6.09 -3.15 13.72
C SER A 91 5.43 -4.42 13.15
N HIS A 92 4.96 -4.40 11.90
CA HIS A 92 4.24 -5.52 11.30
C HIS A 92 5.17 -6.41 10.45
N ASP A 93 5.31 -7.69 10.82
CA ASP A 93 6.00 -8.68 9.99
C ASP A 93 5.08 -9.10 8.83
N GLU A 94 5.51 -8.91 7.59
CA GLU A 94 4.72 -9.28 6.41
C GLU A 94 4.37 -10.77 6.38
N LYS A 95 5.15 -11.63 7.06
CA LYS A 95 4.97 -13.09 7.04
C LYS A 95 3.73 -13.55 7.78
N GLU A 96 3.19 -12.72 8.65
CA GLU A 96 1.96 -13.03 9.39
C GLU A 96 0.71 -12.87 8.52
N TYR A 97 0.82 -12.21 7.37
CA TYR A 97 -0.31 -11.91 6.48
C TYR A 97 -0.36 -12.86 5.28
N TYR A 98 -1.55 -13.40 5.00
CA TYR A 98 -1.79 -14.29 3.86
C TYR A 98 -1.70 -13.58 2.51
N ARG A 99 -2.03 -12.29 2.48
CA ARG A 99 -1.94 -11.42 1.30
C ARG A 99 -0.76 -10.45 1.47
N PRO A 100 -0.12 -10.01 0.38
CA PRO A 100 0.93 -9.00 0.43
C PRO A 100 0.46 -7.75 1.20
N LEU A 101 1.26 -7.31 2.16
CA LEU A 101 1.05 -6.06 2.91
C LEU A 101 2.24 -5.14 2.64
N VAL A 102 1.99 -4.06 1.89
CA VAL A 102 3.01 -3.11 1.43
C VAL A 102 2.80 -1.71 1.99
N SER A 103 3.84 -0.88 1.95
CA SER A 103 3.74 0.54 2.29
C SER A 103 3.18 1.37 1.13
N PRO A 104 2.70 2.60 1.37
CA PRO A 104 2.27 3.51 0.32
C PRO A 104 3.38 3.79 -0.72
N PHE A 105 4.62 3.89 -0.26
CA PHE A 105 5.79 4.09 -1.11
C PHE A 105 5.99 2.93 -2.09
N GLU A 106 5.86 1.69 -1.60
CA GLU A 106 6.01 0.49 -2.42
C GLU A 106 4.88 0.31 -3.41
N LEU A 107 3.65 0.63 -3.01
CA LEU A 107 2.50 0.59 -3.92
C LEU A 107 2.71 1.56 -5.09
N GLU A 108 3.10 2.81 -4.80
CA GLU A 108 3.38 3.79 -5.85
C GLU A 108 4.54 3.34 -6.74
N THR A 109 5.61 2.79 -6.15
CA THR A 109 6.75 2.26 -6.91
C THR A 109 6.36 1.06 -7.79
N ALA A 110 5.37 0.28 -7.36
CA ALA A 110 4.87 -0.87 -8.11
C ALA A 110 3.94 -0.47 -9.27
N LEU A 111 3.05 0.51 -9.05
CA LEU A 111 1.93 0.81 -9.96
C LEU A 111 2.15 2.06 -10.83
N VAL A 112 2.88 3.06 -10.34
CA VAL A 112 3.07 4.33 -11.06
C VAL A 112 4.09 4.14 -12.18
N ARG A 113 3.64 4.32 -13.42
CA ARG A 113 4.50 4.26 -14.60
C ARG A 113 5.46 5.46 -14.61
N GLY A 114 6.74 5.21 -14.92
CA GLY A 114 7.76 6.26 -14.99
C GLY A 114 8.37 6.67 -13.65
N ARG A 115 7.93 6.09 -12.52
CA ARG A 115 8.58 6.29 -11.22
C ARG A 115 9.73 5.28 -11.05
N GLU A 116 10.96 5.73 -11.29
CA GLU A 116 12.14 4.93 -10.96
C GLU A 116 12.46 5.01 -9.46
N TRP A 117 12.87 3.89 -8.87
CA TRP A 117 13.29 3.85 -7.47
C TRP A 117 14.65 4.55 -7.33
N SER A 118 14.67 5.70 -6.66
CA SER A 118 15.87 6.53 -6.44
C SER A 118 16.89 5.95 -5.43
N GLY A 119 16.70 4.70 -4.98
CA GLY A 119 17.51 4.05 -3.96
C GLY A 119 17.18 4.46 -2.51
N ARG A 120 16.29 5.44 -2.32
CA ARG A 120 15.77 5.79 -0.98
C ARG A 120 14.50 5.00 -0.71
N TYR A 121 14.43 4.39 0.47
CA TYR A 121 13.26 3.64 0.90
C TYR A 121 12.54 4.45 1.97
N ASP A 122 11.34 4.95 1.64
CA ASP A 122 10.60 5.85 2.52
C ASP A 122 9.48 5.10 3.25
N LEU A 123 9.51 5.17 4.57
CA LEU A 123 8.51 4.58 5.45
C LEU A 123 7.48 5.61 5.93
N ASP A 124 7.77 6.90 5.75
CA ASP A 124 6.87 7.98 6.11
C ASP A 124 6.11 8.46 4.88
N PHE A 125 4.85 8.07 4.79
CA PHE A 125 4.01 8.41 3.65
C PHE A 125 3.83 9.92 3.46
N ARG A 126 4.06 10.75 4.49
CA ARG A 126 3.95 12.21 4.40
C ARG A 126 4.93 12.77 3.36
N ASN A 127 6.09 12.15 3.19
CA ASN A 127 7.07 12.55 2.17
C ASN A 127 6.57 12.28 0.75
N LEU A 128 5.68 11.29 0.57
CA LEU A 128 5.05 11.00 -0.72
C LEU A 128 4.04 12.07 -1.10
N LEU A 129 3.36 12.67 -0.13
CA LEU A 129 2.39 13.75 -0.38
C LEU A 129 3.06 15.00 -0.97
N VAL A 130 4.32 15.25 -0.61
CA VAL A 130 5.12 16.37 -1.15
C VAL A 130 5.69 16.05 -2.53
N THR A 131 5.77 14.77 -2.89
CA THR A 131 6.32 14.33 -4.17
C THR A 131 5.22 14.23 -5.22
N PRO A 132 5.23 15.03 -6.30
CA PRO A 132 4.22 14.94 -7.33
C PRO A 132 4.23 13.57 -8.01
N LEU A 133 3.05 13.07 -8.38
CA LEU A 133 2.95 11.92 -9.29
C LEU A 133 3.39 12.38 -10.69
N PRO A 134 4.12 11.54 -11.45
CA PRO A 134 4.33 11.79 -12.87
C PRO A 134 2.97 11.85 -13.58
N GLU A 135 2.84 12.69 -14.60
CA GLU A 135 1.57 12.84 -15.31
C GLU A 135 1.14 11.51 -15.94
N ALA A 136 -0.09 11.08 -15.63
CA ALA A 136 -0.68 9.91 -16.24
C ALA A 136 -0.89 10.18 -17.74
N GLY A 137 -0.36 9.29 -18.59
CA GLY A 137 -0.78 9.25 -20.00
C GLY A 137 -2.29 8.99 -20.09
N PRO A 138 -2.95 9.28 -21.23
CA PRO A 138 -4.40 9.21 -21.36
C PRO A 138 -4.92 7.84 -20.90
N ALA A 139 -5.75 7.84 -19.87
CA ALA A 139 -6.40 6.66 -19.33
C ALA A 139 -7.73 6.45 -20.08
N ASP A 140 -7.91 5.28 -20.69
CA ASP A 140 -9.20 4.84 -21.19
C ASP A 140 -10.04 4.39 -19.98
N SER A 141 -10.93 5.26 -19.46
CA SER A 141 -11.80 4.94 -18.31
C SER A 141 -13.28 5.03 -18.69
N GLU A 142 -13.87 3.89 -19.04
CA GLU A 142 -15.32 3.65 -18.87
C GLU A 142 -15.48 2.55 -17.81
N GLY A 143 -15.94 2.94 -16.63
CA GLY A 143 -16.27 2.03 -15.54
C GLY A 143 -16.77 2.82 -14.34
N GLU A 144 -18.09 2.77 -14.10
CA GLU A 144 -18.71 3.33 -12.91
C GLU A 144 -18.09 2.66 -11.66
N GLU A 145 -17.46 3.47 -10.80
CA GLU A 145 -16.82 3.04 -9.56
C GLU A 145 -17.87 2.77 -8.48
N GLU A 146 -18.09 1.50 -8.14
CA GLU A 146 -18.83 1.13 -6.94
C GLU A 146 -17.88 1.28 -5.73
N GLU A 147 -17.90 2.45 -5.09
CA GLU A 147 -17.09 2.74 -3.89
C GLU A 147 -17.59 1.92 -2.69
N ALA A 148 -16.79 0.95 -2.24
CA ALA A 148 -17.02 0.24 -0.98
C ALA A 148 -16.07 0.78 0.11
N GLU A 149 -16.58 1.63 1.00
CA GLU A 149 -15.91 1.97 2.26
C GLU A 149 -16.37 1.02 3.37
N LEU A 150 -15.41 0.31 3.97
CA LEU A 150 -15.67 -0.67 5.02
C LEU A 150 -15.03 -0.20 6.33
N SER A 151 -15.86 -0.01 7.35
CA SER A 151 -15.40 0.28 8.72
C SER A 151 -15.34 -1.01 9.53
N LEU A 152 -14.19 -1.30 10.14
CA LEU A 152 -13.96 -2.51 10.92
C LEU A 152 -13.73 -2.16 12.40
N THR A 153 -14.78 -1.71 13.07
CA THR A 153 -14.80 -1.62 14.54
C THR A 153 -15.15 -2.99 15.11
N SER A 154 -14.13 -3.72 15.55
CA SER A 154 -14.32 -4.94 16.35
C SER A 154 -14.97 -4.58 17.69
N GLY A 155 -16.10 -5.23 18.00
CA GLY A 155 -16.64 -5.34 19.36
C GLY A 155 -15.84 -6.32 20.21
#